data_AF-E6YMF6-F1
#
_entry.id   AF-E6YMF6-F1
#
_cell.length_a   1.000
_cell.length_b   1.000
_cell.length_c   1.000
_cell.angle_alpha   90.00
_cell.angle_beta   90.00
_cell.angle_gamma   90.00
#
_symmetry.space_group_name_H-M   'P 1'
#
loop_
_entity.id
_entity.type
_entity.pdbx_description
1 polymer ?
#
loop_
_entity_poly.entity_id
_entity_poly.type
_entity_poly.pdbx_seq_one_letter_code
_entity_poly.pdbx_strand_id
1 'polypeptide(L)'
;MPSKIPWTRLDASEWMNEVSYLSPTEKCIYVMLWFQMLYTGEPLVSDLKALALYVGYPVKTFIKALDLLLLKNKMIILEDGRLWNLDVESELNESKEKSEAASKAANSRWHKKVKMTLII
;
A
#
# COMPACT_ATOMS: atom_id res chain seq x y z
N MET A 1 -20.57 0.58 -6.39
CA MET A 1 -19.64 -0.57 -6.40
C MET A 1 -19.08 -0.67 -4.99
N PRO A 2 -19.12 -1.81 -4.28
CA PRO A 2 -18.38 -1.90 -3.02
C PRO A 2 -16.92 -1.69 -3.39
N SER A 3 -16.32 -0.60 -2.91
CA SER A 3 -14.88 -0.42 -2.97
C SER A 3 -14.31 -1.64 -2.27
N LYS A 4 -13.77 -2.60 -3.04
CA LYS A 4 -13.08 -3.75 -2.46
C LYS A 4 -12.01 -3.15 -1.58
N ILE A 5 -12.14 -3.31 -0.27
CA ILE A 5 -11.08 -2.96 0.66
C ILE A 5 -9.84 -3.71 0.14
N PRO A 6 -8.72 -3.01 -0.14
CA PRO A 6 -7.52 -3.67 -0.63
C PRO A 6 -7.16 -4.81 0.33
N TRP A 7 -7.18 -6.05 -0.16
CA TRP A 7 -6.64 -7.17 0.60
C TRP A 7 -5.13 -7.07 0.52
N THR A 8 -4.48 -7.05 1.68
CA THR A 8 -3.03 -6.93 1.79
C THR A 8 -2.48 -8.08 2.62
N ARG A 9 -1.46 -8.75 2.11
CA ARG A 9 -0.72 -9.76 2.86
C ARG A 9 0.07 -9.06 3.96
N LEU A 10 -0.15 -9.47 5.21
CA LEU A 10 0.57 -8.94 6.37
C LEU A 10 1.27 -10.09 7.08
N ASP A 11 2.44 -10.47 6.56
CA ASP A 11 3.29 -11.47 7.20
C ASP A 11 4.02 -10.83 8.38
N ALA A 12 3.64 -11.23 9.60
CA ALA A 12 4.17 -10.64 10.82
C ALA A 12 5.71 -10.80 10.95
N SER A 13 6.29 -11.85 10.38
CA SER A 13 7.73 -12.11 10.45
C SER A 13 8.50 -11.19 9.50
N GLU A 14 8.02 -11.07 8.26
CA GLU A 14 8.55 -10.11 7.28
C GLU A 14 8.46 -8.69 7.84
N TRP A 15 7.30 -8.31 8.39
CA TRP A 15 7.08 -7.01 9.03
C TRP A 15 8.01 -6.75 10.20
N MET A 16 8.18 -7.72 11.08
CA MET A 16 9.06 -7.54 12.25
C MET A 16 10.52 -7.35 11.82
N ASN A 17 10.98 -8.08 10.80
CA ASN A 17 12.31 -7.89 10.23
C ASN A 17 12.45 -6.50 9.60
N GLU A 18 11.45 -6.10 8.82
CA GLU A 18 11.40 -4.84 8.06
C GLU A 18 11.53 -3.61 8.96
N VAL A 19 10.89 -3.65 10.12
CA VAL A 19 10.90 -2.53 11.08
C VAL A 19 11.93 -2.70 12.19
N SER A 20 12.61 -3.84 12.32
CA SER A 20 13.45 -4.19 13.48
C SER A 20 14.48 -3.10 13.86
N TYR A 21 15.15 -2.53 12.86
CA TYR A 21 16.22 -1.54 12.98
C TYR A 21 15.74 -0.08 12.98
N LEU A 22 14.44 0.14 12.96
CA LEU A 22 13.84 1.47 13.07
C LEU A 22 13.67 1.85 14.55
N SER A 23 13.89 3.12 14.87
CA SER A 23 13.53 3.67 16.19
C SER A 23 12.01 3.61 16.39
N PRO A 24 11.51 3.66 17.65
CA PRO A 24 10.07 3.66 17.91
C PRO A 24 9.30 4.75 17.14
N THR A 25 9.90 5.92 16.95
CA THR A 25 9.31 7.03 16.18
C THR A 25 9.24 6.71 14.69
N GLU A 26 10.33 6.21 14.11
CA GLU A 26 10.37 5.79 12.71
C GLU A 26 9.38 4.65 12.44
N LYS A 27 9.28 3.67 13.35
CA LYS A 27 8.31 2.56 13.27
C LYS A 27 6.88 3.08 13.14
N CYS A 28 6.47 3.98 14.03
CA CYS A 28 5.12 4.54 14.03
C CYS A 28 4.84 5.32 12.75
N ILE A 29 5.76 6.22 12.35
CA ILE A 29 5.61 7.02 11.12
C ILE A 29 5.56 6.12 9.88
N TYR A 30 6.47 5.16 9.78
CA TYR A 30 6.53 4.22 8.66
C TYR A 30 5.21 3.47 8.49
N VAL A 31 4.75 2.80 9.55
CA VAL A 31 3.54 1.97 9.53
C VAL A 31 2.29 2.78 9.23
N MET A 32 2.13 3.97 9.85
CA MET A 32 0.97 4.83 9.63
C MET A 32 0.87 5.32 8.19
N LEU A 33 1.99 5.77 7.61
CA LEU A 33 2.00 6.24 6.23
C LEU A 33 1.82 5.07 5.24
N TRP A 34 2.43 3.91 5.52
CA TRP A 34 2.26 2.69 4.72
C TRP A 34 0.78 2.24 4.66
N PHE A 35 0.10 2.21 5.82
CA PHE A 35 -1.34 1.89 5.85
C PHE A 35 -2.18 2.93 5.13
N GLN A 36 -1.84 4.22 5.23
CA GLN A 36 -2.57 5.26 4.49
C GLN A 36 -2.45 5.05 2.98
N MET A 37 -1.24 4.77 2.49
CA MET A 37 -0.95 4.48 1.09
C MET A 37 -1.70 3.25 0.57
N LEU A 38 -1.74 2.18 1.36
CA LEU A 38 -2.54 1.00 1.02
C LEU A 38 -4.03 1.29 0.97
N TYR A 39 -4.53 2.03 1.98
CA TYR A 39 -5.94 2.32 2.11
C TYR A 39 -6.44 3.17 0.94
N THR A 40 -5.66 4.16 0.51
CA THR A 40 -5.98 5.01 -0.64
C THR A 40 -5.63 4.36 -1.97
N GLY A 41 -4.62 3.49 -1.99
CA GLY A 41 -4.00 2.99 -3.22
C GLY A 41 -3.14 4.03 -3.94
N GLU A 42 -2.77 5.13 -3.28
CA GLU A 42 -2.25 6.34 -3.93
C GLU A 42 -1.09 6.98 -3.16
N PRO A 43 -0.08 7.55 -3.86
CA PRO A 43 0.98 8.33 -3.24
C PRO A 43 0.47 9.49 -2.40
N LEU A 44 1.11 9.72 -1.25
CA LEU A 44 0.72 10.76 -0.32
C LEU A 44 1.21 12.12 -0.79
N VAL A 45 0.35 13.13 -0.68
CA VAL A 45 0.74 14.52 -0.89
C VAL A 45 1.77 14.92 0.18
N SER A 46 2.90 15.49 -0.24
CA SER A 46 4.02 15.86 0.65
C SER A 46 3.78 17.14 1.47
N ASP A 47 2.56 17.34 1.98
CA ASP A 47 2.31 18.33 3.03
C ASP A 47 2.79 17.78 4.37
N LEU A 48 4.06 18.07 4.69
CA LEU A 48 4.73 17.58 5.90
C LEU A 48 4.01 17.98 7.19
N LYS A 49 3.30 19.12 7.21
CA LYS A 49 2.55 19.56 8.39
C LYS A 49 1.28 18.72 8.56
N ALA A 50 0.54 18.50 7.48
CA ALA A 50 -0.65 17.66 7.50
C ALA A 50 -0.29 16.20 7.83
N LEU A 51 0.79 15.66 7.26
CA LEU A 51 1.26 14.31 7.56
C LEU A 51 1.74 14.18 9.01
N ALA A 52 2.48 15.16 9.53
CA ALA A 52 2.89 15.16 10.94
C ALA A 52 1.69 15.16 11.89
N LEU A 53 0.65 15.96 11.57
CA LEU A 53 -0.60 16.00 12.33
C LEU A 53 -1.35 14.67 12.25
N TYR A 54 -1.43 14.06 11.07
CA TYR A 54 -2.06 12.76 10.86
C TYR A 54 -1.39 11.65 11.67
N VAL A 55 -0.06 11.59 11.69
CA VAL A 55 0.68 10.58 12.48
C VAL A 55 0.68 10.92 13.97
N GLY A 56 0.53 12.19 14.34
CA GLY A 56 0.48 12.64 15.73
C GLY A 56 1.83 13.00 16.33
N TYR A 57 2.79 13.43 15.51
CA TYR A 57 4.11 13.89 15.97
C TYR A 57 4.33 15.39 15.73
N PRO A 58 5.14 16.07 16.57
CA PRO A 58 5.60 17.42 16.25
C PRO A 58 6.30 17.44 14.89
N VAL A 59 6.03 18.46 14.07
CA VAL A 59 6.54 18.58 12.69
C VAL A 59 8.05 18.36 12.61
N LYS A 60 8.83 18.94 13.54
CA LYS A 60 10.29 18.78 13.56
C LYS A 60 10.73 17.32 13.80
N THR A 61 10.00 16.59 14.64
CA THR A 61 10.27 15.17 14.93
C THR A 61 9.88 14.31 13.74
N PHE A 62 8.72 14.60 13.14
CA PHE A 62 8.24 13.93 11.93
C PHE A 62 9.24 14.06 10.78
N ILE A 63 9.67 15.29 10.46
CA ILE A 63 10.62 15.55 9.37
C ILE A 63 11.92 14.76 9.58
N LYS A 64 12.51 14.82 10.78
CA LYS A 64 13.75 14.08 11.08
C LYS A 64 13.59 12.57 10.88
N ALA A 65 12.47 12.00 11.31
CA ALA A 65 12.23 10.58 11.15
C ALA A 65 11.96 10.22 9.68
N LEU A 66 11.22 11.07 8.95
CA LEU A 66 10.99 10.89 7.52
C LEU A 66 12.30 10.95 6.72
N ASP A 67 13.19 11.90 7.03
CA ASP A 67 14.52 12.00 6.41
C ASP A 67 15.33 10.70 6.61
N LEU A 68 15.25 10.10 7.79
CA LEU A 68 15.90 8.81 8.07
C LEU A 68 15.25 7.64 7.34
N LEU A 69 13.91 7.64 7.19
CA LEU A 69 13.20 6.63 6.40
C LEU A 69 13.55 6.71 4.91
N LEU A 70 13.64 7.93 4.36
CA LEU A 70 14.12 8.18 3.00
C LEU A 70 15.56 7.70 2.83
N LEU A 71 16.46 8.04 3.78
CA LEU A 71 17.85 7.60 3.78
C LEU A 71 17.99 6.06 3.82
N LYS A 72 17.07 5.38 4.52
CA LYS A 72 17.02 3.91 4.63
C LYS A 72 16.29 3.25 3.46
N ASN A 73 15.88 4.00 2.44
CA ASN A 73 15.07 3.55 1.31
C ASN A 73 13.75 2.89 1.71
N LYS A 74 13.19 3.25 2.88
CA LYS A 74 11.86 2.80 3.32
C LYS A 74 10.73 3.59 2.68
N MET A 75 11.03 4.79 2.20
CA MET A 75 10.12 5.60 1.41
C MET A 75 10.89 6.28 0.30
N ILE A 76 10.17 6.72 -0.72
CA ILE A 76 10.71 7.48 -1.84
C ILE A 76 9.86 8.73 -2.09
N ILE A 77 10.48 9.73 -2.71
CA ILE A 77 9.77 10.87 -3.28
C ILE A 77 9.71 10.66 -4.79
N LEU A 78 8.50 10.67 -5.35
CA LEU A 78 8.25 10.55 -6.77
C LEU A 78 8.64 11.84 -7.51
N GLU A 79 8.71 11.79 -8.84
CA GLU A 79 9.05 12.96 -9.67
C GLU A 79 8.09 14.14 -9.46
N ASP A 80 6.82 13.85 -9.17
CA ASP A 80 5.80 14.85 -8.85
C ASP A 80 5.86 15.37 -7.41
N GLY A 81 6.84 14.94 -6.64
CA GLY A 81 7.08 15.34 -5.26
C GLY A 81 6.22 14.60 -4.23
N ARG A 82 5.37 13.64 -4.61
CA ARG A 82 4.58 12.84 -3.65
C ARG A 82 5.41 11.77 -2.97
N LEU A 83 5.02 11.43 -1.74
CA LEU A 83 5.66 10.41 -0.92
C LEU A 83 5.06 9.03 -1.21
N TRP A 84 5.92 8.02 -1.39
CA TRP A 84 5.49 6.66 -1.73
C TRP A 84 6.36 5.58 -1.09
N ASN A 85 5.88 4.34 -1.16
CA ASN A 85 6.60 3.14 -0.72
C ASN A 85 6.46 2.06 -1.81
N LEU A 86 7.59 1.49 -2.23
CA LEU A 86 7.61 0.53 -3.33
C LEU A 86 7.01 -0.83 -2.97
N ASP A 87 7.05 -1.22 -1.69
CA ASP A 87 6.43 -2.46 -1.24
C ASP A 87 4.89 -2.34 -1.28
N VAL A 88 4.33 -1.15 -0.99
CA VAL A 88 2.91 -0.84 -1.22
C VAL A 88 2.57 -1.01 -2.69
N GLU A 89 3.38 -0.45 -3.59
CA GLU A 89 3.14 -0.57 -5.03
C GLU A 89 3.13 -2.01 -5.49
N SER A 90 4.10 -2.82 -5.06
CA SER A 90 4.18 -4.24 -5.36
C SER A 90 2.93 -4.98 -4.88
N GLU A 91 2.53 -4.76 -3.63
CA GLU A 91 1.34 -5.41 -3.04
C GLU A 91 0.05 -5.05 -3.78
N LEU A 92 -0.14 -3.76 -4.12
CA LEU A 92 -1.32 -3.30 -4.86
C LEU A 92 -1.36 -3.88 -6.28
N ASN A 93 -0.22 -3.95 -6.96
CA ASN A 93 -0.12 -4.54 -8.31
C ASN A 93 -0.42 -6.04 -8.28
N GLU A 94 0.16 -6.80 -7.34
CA GLU A 94 -0.14 -8.22 -7.19
C GLU A 94 -1.63 -8.49 -6.91
N SER A 95 -2.23 -7.67 -6.03
CA SER A 95 -3.65 -7.79 -5.68
C SER A 95 -4.54 -7.55 -6.90
N LYS A 96 -4.19 -6.55 -7.73
CA LYS A 96 -4.88 -6.25 -8.99
C LYS A 96 -4.76 -7.41 -9.99
N GLU A 97 -3.57 -7.93 -10.21
CA GLU A 97 -3.33 -9.06 -11.13
C GLU A 97 -4.13 -10.30 -10.73
N LYS A 98 -4.11 -10.66 -9.43
CA LYS A 98 -4.88 -11.79 -8.89
C LYS A 98 -6.38 -11.58 -9.09
N SER A 99 -6.89 -10.37 -8.86
CA SER A 99 -8.31 -10.04 -9.07
C SER A 99 -8.68 -10.13 -10.56
N GLU A 100 -7.84 -9.63 -11.47
CA GLU A 100 -8.09 -9.71 -12.91
C GLU A 100 -8.10 -11.16 -13.42
N ALA A 101 -7.15 -11.98 -12.97
CA ALA A 101 -7.09 -13.40 -13.30
C ALA A 101 -8.34 -14.15 -12.81
N ALA A 102 -8.80 -13.88 -11.59
CA ALA A 102 -10.03 -14.47 -11.04
C ALA A 102 -11.27 -14.05 -11.84
N SER A 103 -11.38 -12.77 -12.22
CA SER A 103 -12.47 -12.28 -13.07
C SER A 103 -12.47 -12.93 -14.46
N LYS A 104 -11.31 -13.06 -15.11
CA LYS A 104 -11.17 -13.75 -16.41
C LYS A 104 -11.58 -15.23 -16.32
N ALA A 105 -11.18 -15.92 -15.26
CA ALA A 105 -11.56 -17.31 -15.02
C ALA A 105 -13.07 -17.47 -14.79
N ALA A 106 -13.69 -16.57 -14.02
CA ALA A 106 -15.12 -16.57 -13.77
C ALA A 106 -15.93 -16.33 -15.06
N ASN A 107 -15.58 -15.31 -15.84
CA ASN A 107 -16.22 -15.02 -17.13
C ASN A 107 -16.07 -16.19 -18.11
N SER A 108 -14.90 -16.81 -18.19
CA SER A 108 -14.68 -17.99 -19.04
C SER A 108 -15.58 -19.17 -18.65
N ARG A 109 -15.75 -19.41 -17.34
CA ARG A 109 -16.68 -20.43 -16.82
C ARG A 109 -18.13 -20.11 -17.18
N TRP A 110 -18.53 -18.84 -17.06
CA TRP A 110 -19.88 -18.38 -17.38
C TRP A 110 -20.20 -18.55 -18.87
N HIS A 111 -19.32 -18.09 -19.77
CA HIS A 111 -19.50 -18.26 -21.21
C HIS A 111 -19.57 -19.74 -21.63
N LYS A 112 -18.75 -20.60 -21.03
CA LYS A 112 -18.83 -22.06 -21.27
C LYS A 112 -20.19 -22.62 -20.84
N LYS A 113 -20.72 -22.20 -19.69
CA LYS A 113 -22.01 -22.63 -19.17
C LYS A 113 -23.17 -22.17 -20.07
N VAL A 114 -23.19 -20.89 -20.45
CA VAL A 114 -24.23 -20.32 -21.34
C VAL A 114 -24.25 -21.02 -22.71
N LYS A 115 -23.08 -21.27 -23.30
CA LYS A 115 -22.98 -21.98 -24.59
C LYS A 115 -23.51 -23.41 -24.51
N MET A 116 -23.35 -24.08 -23.37
CA MET A 116 -23.83 -25.44 -23.15
C MET A 116 -25.35 -25.51 -22.92
N THR A 117 -25.96 -24.45 -22.35
CA THR A 117 -27.41 -24.36 -22.13
C THR A 117 -28.21 -24.03 -23.41
N LEU A 118 -27.59 -23.38 -24.41
CA LEU A 118 -28.23 -23.04 -25.69
C LEU A 118 -28.23 -24.19 -26.73
N ILE A 119 -27.62 -25.34 -26.41
CA ILE A 119 -27.49 -26.50 -27.32
C ILE A 119 -28.49 -27.62 -26.93
N ILE A 120 -29.40 -27.36 -25.98
CA ILE A 120 -30.47 -28.26 -25.53
C ILE A 120 -31.81 -27.59 -25.83
#